data_AF-A0A1Y0H7D3-F1
#
_entry.id   AF-A0A1Y0H7D3-F1
#
_cell.length_a   1.000
_cell.length_b   1.000
_cell.length_c   1.000
_cell.angle_alpha   90.00
_cell.angle_beta   90.00
_cell.angle_gamma   90.00
#
_symmetry.space_group_name_H-M   'P 1'
#
loop_
_entity.id
_entity.type
_entity.pdbx_description
1 polymer ?
#
loop_
_entity_poly.entity_id
_entity_poly.type
_entity_poly.pdbx_seq_one_letter_code
_entity_poly.pdbx_strand_id
1 'polypeptide(L)'
;MIPTNPTFRFNVGARLAMVCLTALLATFVQAQIKGFEQAGTQWTFSEGETKLSGVLYKPEGDGPFPVLLISHGKGGSAAAMASNFAPDLTKKGIVCIAVDYTHARNGTGTAEGASAENIRRAKKTLEIARSLKYVDPSRVAAFGHSMGGFVTVGLVADPEAKIMAAIVSAGGLLPPADFRLRILPPPSESRFPH
;
A
#
# COMPACT_ATOMS: atom_id res chain seq x y z
N MET A 1 86.44 -20.27 1.42
CA MET A 1 85.12 -20.08 0.79
C MET A 1 84.16 -21.08 1.41
N ILE A 2 83.15 -20.54 2.09
CA ILE A 2 81.87 -21.13 2.54
C ILE A 2 81.91 -22.38 3.43
N PRO A 3 81.54 -22.23 4.72
CA PRO A 3 80.86 -23.28 5.47
C PRO A 3 79.46 -22.81 5.91
N THR A 4 78.42 -23.62 5.71
CA THR A 4 77.26 -23.63 6.62
C THR A 4 76.54 -24.97 6.60
N ASN A 5 76.24 -25.40 7.82
CA ASN A 5 75.68 -26.66 8.31
C ASN A 5 74.19 -26.91 7.94
N PRO A 6 73.65 -28.13 8.20
CA PRO A 6 72.35 -28.59 7.78
C PRO A 6 71.19 -28.25 8.74
N THR A 7 69.99 -28.30 8.18
CA THR A 7 68.63 -28.50 8.71
C THR A 7 68.38 -28.48 10.23
N PHE A 8 67.47 -27.59 10.66
CA PHE A 8 66.47 -27.85 11.70
C PHE A 8 65.20 -27.05 11.37
N ARG A 9 64.08 -27.73 11.12
CA ARG A 9 62.75 -27.11 11.00
C ARG A 9 61.79 -27.82 11.92
N PHE A 10 61.30 -27.12 12.93
CA PHE A 10 59.93 -27.16 13.42
C PHE A 10 59.73 -25.96 14.35
N ASN A 11 58.78 -25.08 14.05
CA ASN A 11 57.82 -24.71 15.09
C ASN A 11 56.51 -24.17 14.53
N VAL A 12 55.45 -24.65 15.15
CA VAL A 12 54.05 -24.35 14.93
C VAL A 12 53.74 -22.96 15.50
N GLY A 13 53.08 -22.11 14.72
CA GLY A 13 52.67 -20.77 15.15
C GLY A 13 51.37 -20.34 14.49
N ALA A 14 50.25 -20.70 15.11
CA ALA A 14 48.93 -20.17 14.78
C ALA A 14 48.79 -18.75 15.32
N ARG A 15 48.44 -17.76 14.48
CA ARG A 15 47.63 -16.54 14.79
C ARG A 15 47.04 -16.01 13.47
N LEU A 16 45.77 -16.28 13.18
CA LEU A 16 44.62 -15.37 13.33
C LEU A 16 44.84 -13.96 12.78
N ALA A 17 44.13 -13.64 11.69
CA ALA A 17 43.12 -12.57 11.60
C ALA A 17 43.13 -11.82 10.26
N MET A 18 41.91 -11.49 9.81
CA MET A 18 41.57 -10.38 8.93
C MET A 18 41.61 -10.64 7.41
N VAL A 19 40.55 -11.28 6.91
CA VAL A 19 40.11 -11.10 5.51
C VAL A 19 38.66 -10.63 5.51
N CYS A 20 38.53 -9.32 5.27
CA CYS A 20 37.45 -8.65 4.54
C CYS A 20 35.99 -8.98 4.92
N LEU A 21 35.52 -8.43 6.05
CA LEU A 21 34.10 -8.18 6.28
C LEU A 21 33.76 -6.74 5.85
N THR A 22 33.65 -6.51 4.54
CA THR A 22 32.95 -5.33 4.00
C THR A 22 31.78 -5.81 3.14
N ALA A 23 30.91 -6.63 3.74
CA ALA A 23 29.54 -6.65 3.29
C ALA A 23 28.95 -5.30 3.69
N LEU A 24 28.78 -4.41 2.70
CA LEU A 24 28.03 -3.17 2.81
C LEU A 24 26.64 -3.52 3.37
N LEU A 25 26.48 -3.42 4.69
CA LEU A 25 25.16 -3.30 5.30
C LEU A 25 24.68 -1.90 4.92
N ALA A 26 24.02 -1.79 3.76
CA ALA A 26 23.14 -0.68 3.47
C ALA A 26 22.00 -0.75 4.50
N THR A 27 22.23 -0.18 5.69
CA THR A 27 21.18 0.06 6.67
C THR A 27 20.29 1.13 6.08
N PHE A 28 19.30 0.71 5.32
CA PHE A 28 18.14 1.54 4.99
C PHE A 28 17.47 1.89 6.32
N VAL A 29 17.82 3.04 6.86
CA VAL A 29 17.01 3.68 7.90
C VAL A 29 15.74 4.16 7.19
N GLN A 30 14.79 3.22 7.07
CA GLN A 30 13.37 3.55 6.88
C GLN A 30 13.06 4.61 7.95
N ALA A 31 12.46 5.73 7.56
CA ALA A 31 11.88 6.61 8.56
C ALA A 31 10.89 5.74 9.36
N GLN A 32 11.16 5.56 10.66
CA GLN A 32 10.25 4.85 11.55
C GLN A 32 9.03 5.77 11.72
N ILE A 33 8.00 5.53 10.93
CA ILE A 33 6.68 6.12 11.19
C ILE A 33 6.25 5.54 12.53
N LYS A 34 6.10 6.40 13.54
CA LYS A 34 5.77 5.95 14.89
C LYS A 34 4.51 5.08 14.86
N GLY A 35 4.60 3.88 15.41
CA GLY A 35 3.50 2.94 15.47
C GLY A 35 3.24 2.14 14.20
N PHE A 36 3.95 2.39 13.09
CA PHE A 36 3.88 1.58 11.87
C PHE A 36 4.94 0.48 11.91
N GLU A 37 4.50 -0.76 11.70
CA GLU A 37 5.39 -1.91 11.59
C GLU A 37 5.04 -2.69 10.32
N GLN A 38 6.05 -3.17 9.60
CA GLN A 38 5.88 -3.99 8.42
C GLN A 38 6.71 -5.28 8.54
N ALA A 39 6.07 -6.43 8.35
CA ALA A 39 6.67 -7.75 8.32
C ALA A 39 6.32 -8.44 7.00
N GLY A 40 7.30 -8.52 6.09
CA GLY A 40 7.04 -8.94 4.71
C GLY A 40 6.04 -8.02 4.03
N THR A 41 4.95 -8.57 3.51
CA THR A 41 3.86 -7.76 2.93
C THR A 41 2.85 -7.30 3.96
N GLN A 42 2.83 -7.84 5.18
CA GLN A 42 1.87 -7.42 6.20
C GLN A 42 2.35 -6.16 6.90
N TRP A 43 1.42 -5.27 7.24
CA TRP A 43 1.72 -4.11 8.07
C TRP A 43 0.66 -3.88 9.13
N THR A 44 1.06 -3.25 10.23
CA THR A 44 0.20 -2.76 11.30
C THR A 44 0.52 -1.29 11.57
N PHE A 45 -0.47 -0.58 12.09
CA PHE A 45 -0.30 0.77 12.62
C PHE A 45 -1.03 0.88 13.95
N SER A 46 -0.34 1.36 14.99
CA SER A 46 -0.90 1.60 16.32
C SER A 46 -0.49 2.95 16.88
N GLU A 47 -1.44 3.87 17.03
CA GLU A 47 -1.25 5.17 17.67
C GLU A 47 -2.49 5.56 18.47
N GLY A 48 -2.34 5.66 19.80
CA GLY A 48 -3.47 5.85 20.72
C GLY A 48 -4.49 4.72 20.58
N GLU A 49 -5.74 5.08 20.29
CA GLU A 49 -6.83 4.13 20.04
C GLU A 49 -6.89 3.64 18.57
N THR A 50 -6.11 4.25 17.67
CA THR A 50 -6.11 3.88 16.26
C THR A 50 -5.27 2.62 16.07
N LYS A 51 -5.93 1.53 15.65
CA LYS A 51 -5.28 0.27 15.27
C LYS A 51 -5.71 -0.13 13.88
N LEU A 52 -4.74 -0.23 12.96
CA LEU A 52 -4.96 -0.62 11.57
C LEU A 52 -4.04 -1.79 11.22
N SER A 53 -4.49 -2.62 10.29
CA SER A 53 -3.70 -3.68 9.68
C SER A 53 -4.00 -3.75 8.20
N GLY A 54 -3.05 -4.28 7.44
CA GLY A 54 -3.24 -4.44 6.02
C GLY A 54 -2.05 -5.10 5.34
N VAL A 55 -1.96 -4.90 4.04
CA VAL A 55 -0.83 -5.37 3.22
C VAL A 55 -0.23 -4.26 2.38
N LEU A 56 1.07 -4.34 2.14
CA LEU A 56 1.86 -3.42 1.36
C LEU A 56 2.81 -4.20 0.44
N TYR A 57 2.73 -3.93 -0.85
CA TYR A 57 3.61 -4.48 -1.87
C TYR A 57 4.47 -3.35 -2.42
N LYS A 58 5.78 -3.47 -2.22
CA LYS A 58 6.78 -2.51 -2.72
C LYS A 58 7.43 -3.08 -3.99
N PRO A 59 7.56 -2.29 -5.07
CA PRO A 59 8.38 -2.67 -6.23
C PRO A 59 9.86 -2.83 -5.86
N GLU A 60 10.60 -3.58 -6.68
CA GLU A 60 12.06 -3.57 -6.61
C GLU A 60 12.60 -2.19 -7.01
N GLY A 61 13.71 -1.79 -6.38
CA GLY A 61 14.35 -0.50 -6.58
C GLY A 61 14.00 0.56 -5.53
N ASP A 62 14.47 1.78 -5.81
CA ASP A 62 14.50 2.88 -4.84
C ASP A 62 13.29 3.83 -4.95
N GLY A 63 12.57 3.81 -6.06
CA GLY A 63 11.45 4.72 -6.33
C GLY A 63 11.90 6.10 -6.85
N PRO A 64 11.09 7.16 -6.68
CA PRO A 64 9.76 7.15 -6.07
C PRO A 64 8.71 6.53 -6.99
N PHE A 65 7.84 5.69 -6.44
CA PHE A 65 6.81 4.96 -7.16
C PHE A 65 5.43 5.61 -6.97
N PRO A 66 4.53 5.56 -7.97
CA PRO A 66 3.12 5.84 -7.73
C PRO A 66 2.54 4.81 -6.76
N VAL A 67 1.47 5.19 -6.06
CA VAL A 67 0.79 4.31 -5.09
C VAL A 67 -0.67 4.10 -5.46
N LEU A 68 -1.13 2.86 -5.32
CA LEU A 68 -2.52 2.45 -5.41
C LEU A 68 -3.02 2.04 -4.02
N LEU A 69 -4.00 2.77 -3.49
CA LEU A 69 -4.81 2.30 -2.36
C LEU A 69 -5.81 1.25 -2.86
N ILE A 70 -5.86 0.09 -2.23
CA ILE A 70 -6.76 -1.00 -2.58
C ILE A 70 -7.80 -1.18 -1.46
N SER A 71 -9.07 -1.01 -1.82
CA SER A 71 -10.20 -1.10 -0.89
C SER A 71 -11.03 -2.36 -1.12
N HIS A 72 -11.11 -3.23 -0.10
CA HIS A 72 -11.87 -4.48 -0.17
C HIS A 72 -13.38 -4.29 0.03
N GLY A 73 -14.17 -5.23 -0.51
CA GLY A 73 -15.62 -5.30 -0.32
C GLY A 73 -16.03 -5.88 1.04
N LYS A 74 -17.34 -5.87 1.33
CA LYS A 74 -17.90 -6.40 2.58
C LYS A 74 -17.55 -7.88 2.76
N GLY A 75 -17.15 -8.26 3.96
CA GLY A 75 -16.76 -9.64 4.29
C GLY A 75 -15.43 -10.09 3.65
N GLY A 76 -14.73 -9.20 2.94
CA GLY A 76 -13.40 -9.44 2.40
C GLY A 76 -12.28 -9.09 3.40
N SER A 77 -11.05 -8.98 2.89
CA SER A 77 -9.91 -8.46 3.63
C SER A 77 -8.95 -7.72 2.69
N ALA A 78 -8.07 -6.90 3.26
CA ALA A 78 -6.98 -6.24 2.57
C ALA A 78 -6.13 -7.22 1.76
N ALA A 79 -5.71 -8.30 2.42
CA ALA A 79 -4.87 -9.33 1.82
C ALA A 79 -5.55 -10.03 0.63
N ALA A 80 -6.81 -10.47 0.81
CA ALA A 80 -7.54 -11.20 -0.23
C ALA A 80 -7.87 -10.33 -1.45
N MET A 81 -8.12 -9.03 -1.24
CA MET A 81 -8.36 -8.11 -2.36
C MET A 81 -7.06 -7.80 -3.09
N ALA A 82 -5.98 -7.49 -2.36
CA ALA A 82 -4.69 -7.14 -2.95
C ALA A 82 -4.07 -8.31 -3.72
N SER A 83 -4.22 -9.55 -3.26
CA SER A 83 -3.64 -10.73 -3.92
C SER A 83 -4.11 -10.93 -5.36
N ASN A 84 -5.25 -10.35 -5.76
CA ASN A 84 -5.78 -10.50 -7.11
C ASN A 84 -4.96 -9.78 -8.19
N PHE A 85 -4.26 -8.70 -7.84
CA PHE A 85 -3.55 -7.89 -8.85
C PHE A 85 -2.36 -7.07 -8.32
N ALA A 86 -2.18 -6.93 -6.99
CA ALA A 86 -1.05 -6.19 -6.43
C ALA A 86 0.32 -6.74 -6.89
N PRO A 87 0.58 -8.08 -6.92
CA PRO A 87 1.87 -8.60 -7.39
C PRO A 87 2.23 -8.16 -8.82
N ASP A 88 1.25 -8.14 -9.72
CA ASP A 88 1.49 -7.77 -11.12
C ASP A 88 1.62 -6.25 -11.32
N LEU A 89 0.88 -5.45 -10.55
CA LEU A 89 1.06 -4.00 -10.53
C LEU A 89 2.41 -3.60 -9.91
N THR A 90 2.86 -4.33 -8.90
CA THR A 90 4.16 -4.11 -8.24
C THR A 90 5.32 -4.40 -9.17
N LYS A 91 5.25 -5.44 -10.01
CA LYS A 91 6.22 -5.67 -11.10
C LYS A 91 6.27 -4.54 -12.13
N LYS A 92 5.18 -3.76 -12.25
CA LYS A 92 5.07 -2.59 -13.13
C LYS A 92 5.46 -1.29 -12.42
N GLY A 93 6.07 -1.37 -11.24
CA GLY A 93 6.56 -0.20 -10.52
C GLY A 93 5.49 0.55 -9.73
N ILE A 94 4.38 -0.08 -9.33
CA ILE A 94 3.32 0.55 -8.52
C ILE A 94 3.34 -0.02 -7.10
N VAL A 95 3.46 0.86 -6.09
CA VAL A 95 3.25 0.48 -4.69
C VAL A 95 1.77 0.19 -4.50
N CYS A 96 1.43 -0.98 -3.98
CA CYS A 96 0.06 -1.34 -3.67
C CYS A 96 -0.10 -1.44 -2.17
N ILE A 97 -1.00 -0.64 -1.59
CA ILE A 97 -1.29 -0.66 -0.16
C ILE A 97 -2.78 -0.90 0.07
N ALA A 98 -3.12 -1.82 0.96
CA ALA A 98 -4.49 -2.14 1.33
C ALA A 98 -4.63 -2.12 2.85
N VAL A 99 -5.83 -1.83 3.34
CA VAL A 99 -6.16 -1.78 4.78
C VAL A 99 -7.45 -2.55 5.05
N ASP A 100 -7.54 -3.21 6.20
CA ASP A 100 -8.78 -3.81 6.67
C ASP A 100 -9.73 -2.73 7.20
N TYR A 101 -10.89 -2.64 6.56
CA TYR A 101 -12.00 -1.78 6.96
C TYR A 101 -12.86 -2.44 8.04
N THR A 102 -13.76 -1.66 8.63
CA THR A 102 -14.71 -2.18 9.63
C THR A 102 -15.58 -3.31 9.09
N HIS A 103 -15.90 -3.28 7.79
CA HIS A 103 -16.66 -4.33 7.11
C HIS A 103 -15.81 -5.51 6.60
N ALA A 104 -14.58 -5.69 7.10
CA ALA A 104 -13.79 -6.88 6.81
C ALA A 104 -14.42 -8.14 7.45
N ARG A 105 -14.05 -9.33 6.98
CA ARG A 105 -14.55 -10.62 7.50
C ARG A 105 -14.44 -10.73 9.02
N ASN A 106 -13.33 -10.25 9.57
CA ASN A 106 -13.04 -10.20 11.00
C ASN A 106 -12.95 -8.74 11.49
N GLY A 107 -13.71 -7.85 10.85
CA GLY A 107 -13.70 -6.42 11.13
C GLY A 107 -14.29 -6.11 12.51
N THR A 108 -13.92 -4.95 13.04
CA THR A 108 -14.22 -4.56 14.43
C THR A 108 -15.50 -3.74 14.60
N GLY A 109 -16.33 -3.60 13.56
CA GLY A 109 -17.50 -2.73 13.61
C GLY A 109 -18.54 -2.99 12.53
N THR A 110 -19.71 -2.37 12.68
CA THR A 110 -20.87 -2.53 11.77
C THR A 110 -20.91 -1.51 10.64
N ALA A 111 -20.02 -0.50 10.67
CA ALA A 111 -19.96 0.52 9.63
C ALA A 111 -19.44 -0.06 8.31
N GLU A 112 -19.98 0.41 7.19
CA GLU A 112 -19.65 -0.13 5.86
C GLU A 112 -19.47 1.00 4.85
N GLY A 113 -18.87 0.69 3.70
CA GLY A 113 -18.71 1.64 2.62
C GLY A 113 -17.97 2.92 3.07
N ALA A 114 -18.37 4.07 2.52
CA ALA A 114 -17.80 5.39 2.81
C ALA A 114 -18.15 5.95 4.21
N SER A 115 -18.28 5.11 5.23
CA SER A 115 -18.47 5.55 6.61
C SER A 115 -17.32 6.45 7.07
N ALA A 116 -17.58 7.34 8.03
CA ALA A 116 -16.56 8.23 8.58
C ALA A 116 -15.33 7.45 9.08
N GLU A 117 -15.55 6.30 9.70
CA GLU A 117 -14.47 5.42 10.17
C GLU A 117 -13.65 4.83 9.00
N ASN A 118 -14.29 4.32 7.95
CA ASN A 118 -13.56 3.76 6.81
C ASN A 118 -12.81 4.83 6.00
N ILE A 119 -13.38 6.04 5.88
CA ILE A 119 -12.69 7.18 5.29
C ILE A 119 -11.48 7.58 6.13
N ARG A 120 -11.61 7.61 7.47
CA ARG A 120 -10.48 7.84 8.39
C ARG A 120 -9.37 6.80 8.19
N ARG A 121 -9.74 5.51 8.14
CA ARG A 121 -8.79 4.40 7.90
C ARG A 121 -8.05 4.57 6.58
N ALA A 122 -8.80 4.79 5.50
CA ALA A 122 -8.22 4.98 4.17
C ALA A 122 -7.27 6.18 4.11
N LYS A 123 -7.65 7.32 4.70
CA LYS A 123 -6.80 8.51 4.79
C LYS A 123 -5.52 8.24 5.57
N LYS A 124 -5.61 7.59 6.73
CA LYS A 124 -4.42 7.23 7.51
C LYS A 124 -3.51 6.25 6.74
N THR A 125 -4.08 5.31 5.99
CA THR A 125 -3.30 4.45 5.08
C THR A 125 -2.60 5.24 3.99
N LEU A 126 -3.24 6.24 3.39
CA LEU A 126 -2.60 7.14 2.42
C LEU A 126 -1.52 8.04 3.05
N GLU A 127 -1.72 8.50 4.28
CA GLU A 127 -0.73 9.26 5.04
C GLU A 127 0.53 8.41 5.29
N ILE A 128 0.33 7.17 5.78
CA ILE A 128 1.41 6.18 5.92
C ILE A 128 2.11 6.01 4.58
N ALA A 129 1.37 5.73 3.50
CA ALA A 129 1.96 5.53 2.18
C ALA A 129 2.79 6.72 1.70
N ARG A 130 2.29 7.95 1.85
CA ARG A 130 2.97 9.20 1.46
C ARG A 130 4.23 9.48 2.27
N SER A 131 4.33 8.96 3.49
CA SER A 131 5.53 9.13 4.32
C SER A 131 6.66 8.15 3.99
N LEU A 132 6.39 7.13 3.17
CA LEU A 132 7.41 6.19 2.71
C LEU A 132 8.30 6.86 1.66
N LYS A 133 9.61 6.87 1.90
CA LYS A 133 10.61 7.56 1.04
C LYS A 133 10.60 7.11 -0.43
N TYR A 134 10.11 5.90 -0.70
CA TYR A 134 10.03 5.32 -2.04
C TYR A 134 8.67 5.55 -2.72
N VAL A 135 7.75 6.31 -2.10
CA VAL A 135 6.45 6.67 -2.69
C VAL A 135 6.50 8.11 -3.17
N ASP A 136 5.99 8.35 -4.36
CA ASP A 136 5.70 9.69 -4.88
C ASP A 136 4.35 10.17 -4.31
N PRO A 137 4.33 11.15 -3.39
CA PRO A 137 3.10 11.57 -2.74
C PRO A 137 2.14 12.31 -3.68
N SER A 138 2.61 12.71 -4.87
CA SER A 138 1.79 13.35 -5.89
C SER A 138 1.05 12.35 -6.78
N ARG A 139 1.53 11.11 -6.91
CA ARG A 139 0.96 10.07 -7.78
C ARG A 139 0.19 9.02 -7.01
N VAL A 140 -1.01 9.40 -6.57
CA VAL A 140 -1.90 8.56 -5.76
C VAL A 140 -3.14 8.16 -6.57
N ALA A 141 -3.39 6.86 -6.68
CA ALA A 141 -4.62 6.30 -7.21
C ALA A 141 -5.36 5.48 -6.15
N ALA A 142 -6.66 5.25 -6.36
CA ALA A 142 -7.48 4.40 -5.51
C ALA A 142 -8.27 3.38 -6.34
N PHE A 143 -8.33 2.15 -5.88
CA PHE A 143 -9.18 1.09 -6.41
C PHE A 143 -10.10 0.60 -5.31
N GLY A 144 -11.36 0.34 -5.65
CA GLY A 144 -12.31 -0.25 -4.72
C GLY A 144 -13.31 -1.20 -5.38
N HIS A 145 -13.58 -2.30 -4.70
CA HIS A 145 -14.63 -3.25 -5.10
C HIS A 145 -15.81 -3.27 -4.12
N SER A 146 -17.05 -3.27 -4.63
CA SER A 146 -18.27 -3.29 -3.82
C SER A 146 -18.26 -2.18 -2.76
N MET A 147 -18.39 -2.49 -1.46
CA MET A 147 -18.25 -1.51 -0.36
C MET A 147 -16.92 -0.75 -0.39
N GLY A 148 -15.83 -1.35 -0.87
CA GLY A 148 -14.57 -0.65 -1.09
C GLY A 148 -14.65 0.38 -2.22
N GLY A 149 -15.52 0.16 -3.20
CA GLY A 149 -15.85 1.14 -4.24
C GLY A 149 -16.54 2.37 -3.67
N PHE A 150 -17.45 2.20 -2.71
CA PHE A 150 -18.04 3.34 -1.99
C PHE A 150 -16.97 4.13 -1.22
N VAL A 151 -16.04 3.45 -0.54
CA VAL A 151 -14.89 4.11 0.11
C VAL A 151 -14.07 4.92 -0.90
N THR A 152 -13.78 4.33 -2.07
CA THR A 152 -13.02 5.00 -3.14
C THR A 152 -13.72 6.27 -3.62
N VAL A 153 -15.03 6.23 -3.85
CA VAL A 153 -15.80 7.42 -4.24
C VAL A 153 -15.78 8.47 -3.12
N GLY A 154 -15.95 8.05 -1.86
CA GLY A 154 -15.89 8.96 -0.71
C GLY A 154 -14.52 9.65 -0.56
N LEU A 155 -13.43 8.97 -0.90
CA LEU A 155 -12.09 9.57 -0.94
C LEU A 155 -11.94 10.57 -2.09
N VAL A 156 -12.44 10.25 -3.28
CA VAL A 156 -12.38 11.15 -4.45
C VAL A 156 -13.17 12.44 -4.19
N ALA A 157 -14.26 12.36 -3.42
CA ALA A 157 -15.04 13.52 -3.02
C ALA A 157 -14.31 14.45 -2.03
N ASP A 158 -13.21 13.98 -1.42
CA ASP A 158 -12.41 14.75 -0.48
C ASP A 158 -11.15 15.31 -1.15
N PRO A 159 -11.04 16.64 -1.36
CA PRO A 159 -9.90 17.24 -2.04
C PRO A 159 -8.56 17.02 -1.28
N GLU A 160 -8.59 16.87 0.05
CA GLU A 160 -7.40 16.61 0.85
C GLU A 160 -6.86 15.18 0.65
N ALA A 161 -7.70 14.27 0.15
CA ALA A 161 -7.27 12.94 -0.22
C ALA A 161 -6.37 12.94 -1.47
N LYS A 162 -6.37 14.01 -2.29
CA LYS A 162 -5.49 14.22 -3.46
C LYS A 162 -5.34 12.96 -4.34
N ILE A 163 -6.48 12.37 -4.73
CA ILE A 163 -6.54 11.18 -5.59
C ILE A 163 -6.49 11.63 -7.05
N MET A 164 -5.50 11.17 -7.81
CA MET A 164 -5.34 11.48 -9.23
C MET A 164 -6.22 10.61 -10.14
N ALA A 165 -6.43 9.35 -9.75
CA ALA A 165 -7.19 8.39 -10.53
C ALA A 165 -7.94 7.43 -9.59
N ALA A 166 -9.14 7.04 -10.00
CA ALA A 166 -9.97 6.12 -9.24
C ALA A 166 -10.56 5.03 -10.12
N ILE A 167 -10.59 3.80 -9.61
CA ILE A 167 -11.17 2.64 -10.27
C ILE A 167 -12.24 2.07 -9.33
N VAL A 168 -13.50 2.10 -9.77
CA VAL A 168 -14.64 1.62 -8.99
C VAL A 168 -15.22 0.39 -9.67
N SER A 169 -15.17 -0.75 -8.97
CA SER A 169 -15.74 -2.02 -9.43
C SER A 169 -16.96 -2.38 -8.58
N ALA A 170 -18.14 -2.48 -9.20
CA ALA A 170 -19.39 -2.85 -8.52
C ALA A 170 -19.72 -2.02 -7.25
N GLY A 171 -19.24 -0.78 -7.18
CA GLY A 171 -19.49 0.18 -6.09
C GLY A 171 -20.23 1.42 -6.60
N GLY A 172 -20.45 2.40 -5.73
CA GLY A 172 -21.10 3.63 -6.12
C GLY A 172 -21.24 4.65 -5.00
N LEU A 173 -22.29 5.44 -5.07
CA LEU A 173 -22.74 6.35 -4.02
C LEU A 173 -24.03 5.78 -3.41
N LEU A 174 -24.18 5.91 -2.09
CA LEU A 174 -25.51 5.84 -1.50
C LEU A 174 -26.10 7.25 -1.59
N PRO A 175 -27.09 7.47 -2.47
CA PRO A 175 -27.70 8.78 -2.52
C PRO A 175 -28.43 9.07 -1.20
N PRO A 176 -28.54 10.34 -0.79
CA PRO A 176 -29.35 10.69 0.37
C PRO A 176 -30.80 10.25 0.17
N ALA A 177 -31.53 10.05 1.27
CA ALA A 177 -32.87 9.44 1.24
C ALA A 177 -33.89 10.19 0.36
N ASP A 178 -33.67 11.50 0.17
CA ASP A 178 -34.47 12.40 -0.65
C ASP A 178 -34.04 12.44 -2.12
N PHE A 179 -32.95 11.79 -2.49
CA PHE A 179 -32.50 11.74 -3.88
C PHE A 179 -33.56 11.13 -4.79
N ARG A 180 -33.75 11.78 -5.93
CA ARG A 180 -34.61 11.30 -7.01
C ARG A 180 -33.80 11.30 -8.28
N LEU A 181 -33.58 10.11 -8.84
CA LEU A 181 -32.99 9.98 -10.16
C LEU A 181 -33.96 10.57 -11.18
N ARG A 182 -33.61 11.74 -11.73
CA ARG A 182 -34.38 12.33 -12.83
C ARG A 182 -33.91 11.71 -14.14
N ILE A 183 -34.58 10.65 -14.56
CA ILE A 183 -34.39 10.10 -15.90
C ILE A 183 -35.00 11.11 -16.87
N LEU A 184 -34.17 11.80 -17.62
CA LEU A 184 -34.64 12.66 -18.70
C LEU A 184 -35.27 11.77 -19.78
N PRO A 185 -36.41 12.18 -20.37
CA PRO A 185 -36.93 11.50 -21.54
C PRO A 185 -35.86 11.53 -22.65
N PRO A 186 -35.83 10.53 -23.56
CA PRO A 186 -34.95 10.59 -24.72
C PRO A 186 -35.22 11.90 -25.47
N PRO A 187 -34.17 12.52 -26.07
CA PRO A 187 -34.38 13.70 -26.89
C PRO A 187 -35.44 13.40 -27.94
N SER A 188 -36.43 14.28 -28.08
CA SER A 188 -37.42 14.19 -29.15
C SER A 188 -36.68 14.06 -30.47
N GLU A 189 -37.01 13.04 -31.27
CA GLU A 189 -36.43 12.86 -32.61
C GLU A 189 -36.47 14.19 -33.35
N SER A 190 -35.31 14.85 -33.46
CA SER A 190 -35.14 15.90 -34.44
C SER A 190 -35.20 15.19 -35.78
N ARG A 191 -36.36 15.28 -36.45
CA ARG A 191 -36.52 14.96 -37.85
C ARG A 191 -35.32 15.55 -38.59
N PHE A 192 -34.43 14.67 -39.06
CA PHE A 192 -33.48 15.06 -40.08
C PHE A 192 -34.32 15.50 -41.29
N PRO A 193 -34.17 16.73 -41.79
CA PRO A 193 -34.85 17.11 -43.02
C PRO A 193 -34.34 16.18 -44.13
N HIS A 194 -35.29 15.51 -44.78
CA HIS A 194 -35.05 14.68 -45.97
C HIS A 194 -34.53 15.52 -47.13
#